data_AF-A0A7J8WR12-F1
#
_entry.id   AF-A0A7J8WR12-F1
#
_cell.length_a   1.000
_cell.length_b   1.000
_cell.length_c   1.000
_cell.angle_alpha   90.00
_cell.angle_beta   90.00
_cell.angle_gamma   90.00
#
_symmetry.space_group_name_H-M   'P 1'
#
loop_
_entity.id
_entity.type
_entity.pdbx_description
1 polymer ?
#
loop_
_entity_poly.entity_id
_entity_poly.type
_entity_poly.pdbx_seq_one_letter_code
_entity_poly.pdbx_strand_id
1 'polypeptide(L)'
;YFFRFENITFWRTQAAADEQSDKEHGTGLIQAVIFEAADRNNIGGSAYGGQRSICCTPDLAKLEGCKQGEVIRIPSSTDSKWPMVLNIYFGGNDLSTSMDNAKVPIMKTGMYNLFFIACDPKLKGTTMSGKTVWKNPDGYLPGRMAPLKKFYVYMMIAYLLLSAIWFSQYVRFWKDILLLQHCITAVIGLGLFEMILWYFDYSNFNSTGMRPVVITTWVVTVGAIRKTLSRLLILSVSMGYGVVRPTLGGLTSKVLLLGATYFLASELLDITEYVGTINDISGRARLFLVLPDAFLDAFLILWIFTSLSKTLEQLQVFVFSSFFFML
;
A
#
# COMPACT_ATOMS: atom_id res chain seq x y z
N TYR A 1 -12.20 18.05 -11.03
CA TYR A 1 -11.12 17.59 -10.13
C TYR A 1 -9.94 18.52 -10.33
N PHE A 2 -9.08 18.66 -9.32
CA PHE A 2 -8.01 19.67 -9.35
C PHE A 2 -6.77 19.19 -8.61
N PHE A 3 -5.64 19.76 -9.02
CA PHE A 3 -4.41 19.77 -8.25
C PHE A 3 -4.23 21.14 -7.61
N ARG A 4 -3.78 21.16 -6.36
CA ARG A 4 -3.48 22.38 -5.64
C ARG A 4 -2.14 22.26 -4.96
N PHE A 5 -1.31 23.27 -5.14
CA PHE A 5 -0.06 23.43 -4.44
C PHE A 5 -0.31 24.32 -3.20
N GLU A 6 0.14 23.88 -2.03
CA GLU A 6 0.01 24.60 -0.77
C GLU A 6 1.39 24.72 -0.11
N ASN A 7 1.89 25.95 -0.02
CA ASN A 7 3.13 26.33 0.68
C ASN A 7 4.33 25.46 0.31
N ILE A 8 4.59 25.31 -1.00
CA ILE A 8 5.75 24.58 -1.47
C ILE A 8 6.97 25.49 -1.45
N THR A 9 7.98 25.07 -0.70
CA THR A 9 9.25 25.75 -0.52
C THR A 9 10.39 24.84 -0.92
N PHE A 10 11.36 25.39 -1.63
CA PHE A 10 12.59 24.72 -2.03
C PHE A 10 13.75 25.39 -1.33
N TRP A 11 14.65 24.58 -0.79
CA TRP A 11 15.84 25.01 -0.06
C TRP A 11 17.07 24.52 -0.79
N ARG A 12 17.86 25.43 -1.35
CA ARG A 12 19.14 25.09 -1.96
C ARG A 12 20.26 25.07 -0.91
N THR A 13 21.38 24.44 -1.23
CA THR A 13 22.54 24.39 -0.34
C THR A 13 23.21 25.76 -0.27
N GLN A 14 23.85 26.07 0.88
CA GLN A 14 24.56 27.34 1.07
C GLN A 14 25.64 27.56 0.00
N ALA A 15 26.41 26.52 -0.31
CA ALA A 15 27.44 26.56 -1.35
C ALA A 15 26.89 26.92 -2.75
N ALA A 16 25.65 26.51 -3.04
CA ALA A 16 24.98 26.81 -4.31
C ALA A 16 24.22 28.15 -4.30
N ALA A 17 24.28 28.90 -3.19
CA ALA A 17 23.76 30.25 -3.07
C ALA A 17 24.90 31.27 -3.10
N ASP A 18 25.99 30.98 -2.38
CA ASP A 18 27.19 31.84 -2.29
C ASP A 18 27.92 32.02 -3.65
N GLU A 19 27.71 31.11 -4.61
CA GLU A 19 28.25 31.24 -5.97
C GLU A 19 27.50 32.27 -6.84
N GLN A 20 26.35 32.78 -6.37
CA GLN A 20 25.46 33.65 -7.14
C GLN A 20 25.47 35.08 -6.60
N SER A 21 25.39 36.03 -7.52
CA SER A 21 25.39 37.45 -7.20
C SER A 21 23.98 37.93 -6.81
N ASP A 22 23.89 38.79 -5.79
CA ASP A 22 22.63 39.35 -5.27
C ASP A 22 21.75 40.04 -6.34
N LYS A 23 22.33 40.40 -7.49
CA LYS A 23 21.63 41.13 -8.57
C LYS A 23 21.07 40.25 -9.69
N GLU A 24 21.30 38.93 -9.66
CA GLU A 24 20.76 38.03 -10.69
C GLU A 24 19.31 37.64 -10.38
N HIS A 25 18.38 38.09 -11.23
CA HIS A 25 17.01 37.61 -11.23
C HIS A 25 16.94 36.28 -12.01
N GLY A 26 16.71 35.17 -11.32
CA GLY A 26 16.50 33.87 -11.97
C GLY A 26 17.63 32.86 -11.79
N THR A 27 18.32 32.85 -10.65
CA THR A 27 19.38 31.89 -10.37
C THR A 27 18.77 30.54 -9.98
N GLY A 28 19.12 29.46 -10.67
CA GLY A 28 18.61 28.13 -10.33
C GLY A 28 17.13 27.93 -10.71
N LEU A 29 16.91 27.21 -11.81
CA LEU A 29 15.58 26.86 -12.29
C LEU A 29 15.13 25.51 -11.73
N ILE A 30 13.98 25.49 -11.06
CA ILE A 30 13.24 24.27 -10.71
C ILE A 30 11.97 24.23 -11.56
N GLN A 31 11.71 23.11 -12.21
CA GLN A 31 10.53 22.91 -13.04
C GLN A 31 9.63 21.84 -12.43
N ALA A 32 8.40 22.23 -12.13
CA ALA A 32 7.34 21.30 -11.76
C ALA A 32 6.61 20.87 -13.04
N VAL A 33 6.72 19.59 -13.40
CA VAL A 33 6.17 19.02 -14.62
C VAL A 33 5.01 18.10 -14.28
N ILE A 34 3.83 18.41 -14.79
CA ILE A 34 2.61 17.60 -14.64
C ILE A 34 2.30 16.97 -15.98
N PHE A 35 2.14 15.65 -15.98
CA PHE A 35 1.89 14.89 -17.19
C PHE A 35 1.06 13.65 -16.94
N GLU A 36 0.33 13.21 -17.95
CA GLU A 36 -0.40 11.96 -17.91
C GLU A 36 0.57 10.77 -18.04
N ALA A 37 0.30 9.65 -17.39
CA ALA A 37 1.15 8.46 -17.44
C ALA A 37 1.33 7.92 -18.87
N ALA A 38 0.36 8.13 -19.76
CA ALA A 38 0.48 7.82 -21.18
C ALA A 38 1.55 8.67 -21.89
N ASP A 39 1.68 9.94 -21.49
CA ASP A 39 2.67 10.89 -22.01
C ASP A 39 4.04 10.78 -21.32
N ARG A 40 4.29 9.74 -20.52
CA ARG A 40 5.59 9.54 -19.85
C ARG A 40 6.76 9.53 -20.83
N ASN A 41 6.54 9.02 -22.03
CA ASN A 41 7.55 8.97 -23.09
C ASN A 41 7.73 10.32 -23.82
N ASN A 42 6.89 11.32 -23.54
CA ASN A 42 6.97 12.65 -24.13
C ASN A 42 7.85 13.59 -23.28
N ILE A 43 8.39 13.10 -22.16
CA ILE A 43 9.30 13.85 -21.29
C ILE A 43 10.68 13.21 -21.37
N GLY A 44 11.69 14.06 -21.58
CA GLY A 44 13.08 13.64 -21.73
C GLY A 44 13.44 13.12 -23.11
N GLY A 45 14.70 13.28 -23.47
CA GLY A 45 15.29 12.85 -24.74
C GLY A 45 16.39 11.81 -24.53
N SER A 46 16.92 11.29 -25.62
CA SER A 46 18.10 10.42 -25.61
C SER A 46 19.01 10.79 -26.78
N ALA A 47 20.22 11.25 -26.48
CA ALA A 47 21.17 11.67 -27.51
C ALA A 47 21.61 10.50 -28.42
N TYR A 48 21.64 9.26 -27.88
CA TYR A 48 22.23 8.10 -28.56
C TYR A 48 21.42 6.81 -28.39
N GLY A 49 20.10 6.89 -28.15
CA GLY A 49 19.24 5.72 -27.99
C GLY A 49 19.45 4.91 -26.70
N GLY A 50 20.28 5.40 -25.77
CA GLY A 50 20.54 4.82 -24.45
C GLY A 50 19.64 5.38 -23.35
N GLN A 51 20.22 5.64 -22.17
CA GLN A 51 19.50 6.15 -21.00
C GLN A 51 18.84 7.51 -21.29
N ARG A 52 17.53 7.61 -21.04
CA ARG A 52 16.77 8.85 -21.26
C ARG A 52 17.11 9.88 -20.19
N SER A 53 17.52 11.07 -20.60
CA SER A 53 17.74 12.21 -19.71
C SER A 53 16.54 13.14 -19.78
N ILE A 54 16.01 13.49 -18.61
CA ILE A 54 14.86 14.40 -18.49
C ILE A 54 15.29 15.85 -18.80
N CYS A 55 16.52 16.20 -18.41
CA CYS A 55 17.12 17.50 -18.62
C CYS A 55 17.82 17.61 -19.98
N CYS A 56 17.72 18.79 -20.60
CA CYS A 56 18.43 19.11 -21.82
C CYS A 56 19.93 19.30 -21.53
N THR A 57 20.74 18.32 -21.96
CA THR A 57 22.21 18.40 -21.94
C THR A 57 22.71 19.19 -23.15
N PRO A 58 23.95 19.69 -23.15
CA PRO A 58 24.53 20.38 -24.30
C PRO A 58 24.51 19.56 -25.60
N ASP A 59 24.64 18.24 -25.51
CA ASP A 59 24.58 17.34 -26.68
C ASP A 59 23.15 17.23 -27.24
N LEU A 60 22.16 17.13 -26.36
CA LEU A 60 20.74 17.14 -26.72
C LEU A 60 20.29 18.49 -27.28
N ALA A 61 20.81 19.60 -26.76
CA ALA A 61 20.51 20.93 -27.29
C ALA A 61 20.93 21.07 -28.77
N LYS A 62 22.03 20.42 -29.17
CA LYS A 62 22.51 20.43 -30.56
C LYS A 62 21.72 19.49 -31.47
N LEU A 63 21.25 18.36 -30.96
CA LEU A 63 20.54 17.34 -31.73
C LEU A 63 19.03 17.61 -31.84
N GLU A 64 18.39 17.95 -30.72
CA GLU A 64 16.93 18.14 -30.61
C GLU A 64 16.51 19.62 -30.55
N GLY A 65 17.47 20.55 -30.42
CA GLY A 65 17.16 21.99 -30.36
C GLY A 65 16.55 22.46 -29.04
N CYS A 66 16.75 21.73 -27.95
CA CYS A 66 16.23 22.11 -26.62
C CYS A 66 17.06 23.22 -25.94
N LYS A 67 16.44 23.98 -25.04
CA LYS A 67 17.13 24.98 -24.21
C LYS A 67 17.91 24.29 -23.09
N GLN A 68 19.20 24.57 -23.01
CA GLN A 68 20.08 24.00 -21.98
C GLN A 68 19.57 24.35 -20.58
N GLY A 69 19.57 23.37 -19.68
CA GLY A 69 19.11 23.56 -18.30
C GLY A 69 17.59 23.54 -18.10
N GLU A 70 16.80 23.35 -19.17
CA GLU A 70 15.36 23.11 -19.09
C GLU A 70 15.02 21.63 -19.32
N VAL A 71 13.83 21.21 -18.86
CA VAL A 71 13.24 19.91 -19.11
C VAL A 71 12.80 19.80 -20.56
N ILE A 72 13.17 18.68 -21.19
CA ILE A 72 12.71 18.37 -22.55
C ILE A 72 11.23 17.97 -22.48
N ARG A 73 10.39 18.77 -23.15
CA ARG A 73 8.96 18.51 -23.30
C ARG A 73 8.61 18.30 -24.76
N ILE A 74 7.92 17.21 -25.05
CA ILE A 74 7.29 16.94 -26.33
C ILE A 74 5.78 17.12 -26.10
N PRO A 75 5.09 18.00 -26.83
CA PRO A 75 3.65 18.16 -26.69
C PRO A 75 2.92 16.85 -26.93
N SER A 76 1.87 16.57 -26.15
CA SER A 76 1.02 15.40 -26.36
C SER A 76 0.29 15.51 -27.69
N SER A 77 0.03 14.36 -28.32
CA SER A 77 -0.74 14.27 -29.57
C SER A 77 -2.19 14.69 -29.40
N THR A 78 -2.72 14.65 -28.17
CA THR A 78 -4.14 14.94 -27.89
C THR A 78 -4.39 16.35 -27.35
N ASP A 79 -3.38 17.02 -26.80
CA ASP A 79 -3.47 18.39 -26.30
C ASP A 79 -2.08 19.03 -26.30
N SER A 80 -1.93 20.11 -27.07
CA SER A 80 -0.66 20.83 -27.21
C SER A 80 -0.23 21.57 -25.94
N LYS A 81 -1.13 21.75 -24.97
CA LYS A 81 -0.81 22.37 -23.65
C LYS A 81 -0.21 21.38 -22.65
N TRP A 82 -0.28 20.08 -22.94
CA TRP A 82 0.27 19.02 -22.09
C TRP A 82 1.56 18.46 -22.70
N PRO A 83 2.59 18.12 -21.90
CA PRO A 83 2.68 18.22 -20.44
C PRO A 83 2.83 19.66 -19.93
N MET A 84 2.21 19.95 -18.78
CA MET A 84 2.23 21.28 -18.18
C MET A 84 3.51 21.47 -17.36
N VAL A 85 4.21 22.58 -17.59
CA VAL A 85 5.47 22.92 -16.89
C VAL A 85 5.30 24.25 -16.16
N LEU A 86 5.62 24.27 -14.87
CA LEU A 86 5.63 25.46 -14.03
C LEU A 86 7.08 25.75 -13.63
N ASN A 87 7.57 26.92 -14.04
CA ASN A 87 8.94 27.35 -13.76
C ASN A 87 8.99 28.10 -12.43
N ILE A 88 9.95 27.73 -11.59
CA ILE A 88 10.18 28.30 -10.27
C ILE A 88 11.66 28.71 -10.23
N TYR A 89 11.93 29.94 -9.86
CA TYR A 89 13.26 30.52 -9.87
C TYR A 89 13.68 30.91 -8.44
N PHE A 90 14.96 30.78 -8.10
CA PHE A 90 15.49 31.48 -6.93
C PHE A 90 15.89 32.91 -7.31
N GLY A 91 15.73 33.83 -6.36
CA GLY A 91 16.24 35.20 -6.49
C GLY A 91 17.67 35.28 -5.94
N GLY A 92 18.60 35.83 -6.71
CA GLY A 92 19.96 36.17 -6.26
C GLY A 92 20.64 35.13 -5.37
N ASN A 93 20.94 35.51 -4.13
CA ASN A 93 21.54 34.67 -3.08
C ASN A 93 20.51 34.08 -2.08
N ASP A 94 19.22 34.07 -2.42
CA ASP A 94 18.20 33.53 -1.52
C ASP A 94 18.35 32.01 -1.34
N LEU A 95 18.37 31.54 -0.08
CA LEU A 95 18.46 30.11 0.22
C LEU A 95 17.17 29.35 -0.07
N SER A 96 16.05 30.06 -0.10
CA SER A 96 14.73 29.47 -0.27
C SER A 96 13.91 30.22 -1.33
N THR A 97 13.17 29.46 -2.14
CA THR A 97 12.13 30.01 -3.01
C THR A 97 10.82 29.27 -2.77
N SER A 98 9.70 29.99 -2.85
CA SER A 98 8.37 29.42 -2.70
C SER A 98 7.60 29.46 -4.01
N MET A 99 6.88 28.38 -4.30
CA MET A 99 5.96 28.33 -5.42
C MET A 99 4.63 28.97 -5.03
N ASP A 100 4.03 29.73 -5.96
CA ASP A 100 2.70 30.28 -5.77
C ASP A 100 1.65 29.18 -5.57
N ASN A 101 0.67 29.45 -4.72
CA ASN A 101 -0.46 28.57 -4.46
C ASN A 101 -1.39 28.52 -5.70
N ALA A 102 -1.05 27.67 -6.66
CA ALA A 102 -1.81 27.49 -7.89
C ALA A 102 -2.82 26.34 -7.77
N LYS A 103 -3.99 26.53 -8.37
CA LYS A 103 -4.99 25.47 -8.60
C LYS A 103 -5.03 25.15 -10.08
N VAL A 104 -4.68 23.92 -10.43
CA VAL A 104 -4.72 23.42 -11.82
C VAL A 104 -5.98 22.56 -11.99
N PRO A 105 -6.97 23.01 -12.79
CA PRO A 105 -8.14 22.20 -13.09
C PRO A 105 -7.78 21.10 -14.08
N ILE A 106 -8.29 19.89 -13.85
CA ILE A 106 -8.07 18.75 -14.74
C ILE A 106 -9.41 18.32 -15.34
N MET A 107 -9.43 18.18 -16.67
CA MET A 107 -10.64 17.93 -17.46
C MET A 107 -10.74 16.50 -17.99
N LYS A 108 -9.61 15.77 -18.11
CA LYS A 108 -9.59 14.35 -18.51
C LYS A 108 -9.23 13.41 -17.36
N THR A 109 -9.96 12.30 -17.26
CA THR A 109 -9.71 11.28 -16.24
C THR A 109 -8.51 10.45 -16.68
N GLY A 110 -7.48 10.39 -15.84
CA GLY A 110 -6.25 9.67 -16.15
C GLY A 110 -5.36 9.56 -14.92
N MET A 111 -4.25 8.82 -15.05
CA MET A 111 -3.19 8.84 -14.03
C MET A 111 -2.22 9.96 -14.36
N TYR A 112 -2.11 10.94 -13.47
CA TYR A 112 -1.20 12.06 -13.63
C TYR A 112 -0.03 11.92 -12.66
N ASN A 113 1.16 12.22 -13.16
CA ASN A 113 2.39 12.30 -12.39
C ASN A 113 2.84 13.76 -12.30
N LEU A 114 3.45 14.11 -11.17
CA LEU A 114 4.05 15.41 -10.90
C LEU A 114 5.51 15.17 -10.54
N PHE A 115 6.43 15.73 -11.32
CA PHE A 115 7.86 15.71 -11.02
C PHE A 115 8.37 17.11 -10.75
N PHE A 116 9.19 17.26 -9.71
CA PHE A 116 10.00 18.45 -9.47
C PHE A 116 11.41 18.15 -9.96
N ILE A 117 11.85 18.86 -10.98
CA ILE A 117 13.12 18.60 -11.65
C ILE A 117 13.98 19.85 -11.55
N ALA A 118 15.20 19.70 -11.03
CA ALA A 118 16.25 20.69 -11.10
C ALA A 118 17.32 20.15 -12.06
N CYS A 119 17.53 20.84 -13.18
CA CYS A 119 18.48 20.42 -14.21
C CYS A 119 19.88 21.02 -14.01
N ASP A 120 20.00 22.02 -13.14
CA ASP A 120 21.29 22.60 -12.78
C ASP A 120 22.03 21.66 -11.82
N PRO A 121 23.24 21.16 -12.17
CA PRO A 121 24.04 20.33 -11.28
C PRO A 121 24.40 21.03 -9.97
N LYS A 122 24.39 22.36 -9.91
CA LYS A 122 24.65 23.14 -8.69
C LYS A 122 23.55 22.99 -7.65
N LEU A 123 22.31 22.70 -8.07
CA LEU A 123 21.18 22.48 -7.17
C LEU A 123 21.12 21.05 -6.59
N LYS A 124 22.20 20.27 -6.73
CA LYS A 124 22.27 18.92 -6.17
C LYS A 124 22.24 18.99 -4.64
N GLY A 125 21.26 18.31 -4.04
CA GLY A 125 21.03 18.34 -2.59
C GLY A 125 19.95 19.34 -2.14
N THR A 126 19.21 19.94 -3.08
CA THR A 126 18.04 20.77 -2.76
C THR A 126 16.99 19.96 -2.00
N THR A 127 16.50 20.51 -0.90
CA THR A 127 15.42 19.92 -0.09
C THR A 127 14.11 20.62 -0.39
N MET A 128 13.03 19.85 -0.53
CA MET A 128 11.69 20.39 -0.80
C MET A 128 10.78 20.12 0.40
N SER A 129 10.02 21.13 0.82
CA SER A 129 8.99 21.01 1.85
C SER A 129 7.71 21.69 1.40
N GLY A 130 6.58 21.01 1.53
CA GLY A 130 5.27 21.56 1.17
C GLY A 130 4.21 20.48 1.04
N LYS A 131 3.00 20.91 0.63
CA LYS A 131 1.86 20.00 0.48
C LYS A 131 1.26 20.11 -0.91
N THR A 132 1.03 18.96 -1.55
CA THR A 132 0.24 18.87 -2.78
C THR A 132 -1.09 18.21 -2.48
N VAL A 133 -2.20 18.85 -2.84
CA VAL A 133 -3.55 18.33 -2.63
C VAL A 133 -4.14 17.88 -3.96
N TRP A 134 -4.55 16.61 -4.00
CA TRP A 134 -5.10 15.94 -5.17
C TRP A 134 -6.56 15.60 -4.89
N LYS A 135 -7.50 16.21 -5.62
CA LYS A 135 -8.93 15.98 -5.39
C LYS A 135 -9.60 15.41 -6.63
N ASN A 136 -10.10 14.18 -6.51
CA ASN A 136 -10.91 13.47 -7.50
C ASN A 136 -12.41 13.83 -7.36
N PRO A 137 -13.27 13.46 -8.33
CA PRO A 137 -14.71 13.71 -8.26
C PRO A 137 -15.36 13.12 -7.00
N ASP A 138 -14.97 11.89 -6.64
CA ASP A 138 -15.54 11.14 -5.51
C ASP A 138 -14.91 11.51 -4.15
N GLY A 139 -13.92 12.41 -4.12
CA GLY A 139 -13.21 12.86 -2.92
C GLY A 139 -11.69 12.84 -3.08
N TYR A 140 -10.96 12.70 -1.98
CA TYR A 140 -9.49 12.73 -1.98
C TYR A 140 -8.83 11.35 -2.20
N LEU A 141 -9.62 10.29 -2.35
CA LEU A 141 -9.07 8.96 -2.59
C LEU A 141 -8.39 8.87 -3.97
N PRO A 142 -7.19 8.27 -4.07
CA PRO A 142 -6.57 7.99 -5.34
C PRO A 142 -7.49 7.14 -6.24
N GLY A 143 -7.51 7.41 -7.55
CA GLY A 143 -8.42 6.72 -8.48
C GLY A 143 -8.26 5.20 -8.47
N ARG A 144 -7.03 4.69 -8.29
CA ARG A 144 -6.74 3.25 -8.15
C ARG A 144 -7.38 2.61 -6.91
N MET A 145 -7.60 3.41 -5.86
CA MET A 145 -8.15 2.96 -4.57
C MET A 145 -9.65 3.22 -4.42
N ALA A 146 -10.21 4.12 -5.24
CA ALA A 146 -11.65 4.41 -5.28
C ALA A 146 -12.55 3.15 -5.34
N PRO A 147 -12.29 2.14 -6.19
CA PRO A 147 -13.14 0.94 -6.23
C PRO A 147 -13.04 0.07 -4.98
N LEU A 148 -11.91 0.10 -4.25
CA LEU A 148 -11.75 -0.69 -3.02
C LEU A 148 -12.76 -0.28 -1.95
N LYS A 149 -13.07 1.01 -1.82
CA LYS A 149 -14.10 1.47 -0.87
C LYS A 149 -15.44 0.77 -1.09
N LYS A 150 -15.88 0.65 -2.35
CA LYS A 150 -17.14 -0.05 -2.69
C LYS A 150 -17.02 -1.55 -2.44
N PHE A 151 -15.88 -2.16 -2.77
CA PHE A 151 -15.60 -3.57 -2.52
C PHE A 151 -15.76 -3.93 -1.02
N TYR A 152 -15.19 -3.13 -0.11
CA TYR A 152 -15.33 -3.38 1.33
C TYR A 152 -16.76 -3.26 1.84
N VAL A 153 -17.60 -2.41 1.23
CA VAL A 153 -19.05 -2.36 1.56
C VAL A 153 -19.75 -3.65 1.15
N TYR A 154 -19.51 -4.16 -0.07
CA TYR A 154 -20.08 -5.44 -0.50
C TYR A 154 -19.61 -6.60 0.38
N MET A 155 -18.32 -6.63 0.72
CA MET A 155 -17.77 -7.63 1.64
C MET A 155 -18.36 -7.52 3.04
N MET A 156 -18.56 -6.31 3.56
CA MET A 156 -19.23 -6.09 4.85
C MET A 156 -20.65 -6.67 4.84
N ILE A 157 -21.44 -6.44 3.79
CA ILE A 157 -22.78 -7.02 3.66
C ILE A 157 -22.71 -8.55 3.61
N ALA A 158 -21.77 -9.11 2.85
CA ALA A 158 -21.58 -10.56 2.80
C ALA A 158 -21.23 -11.16 4.17
N TYR A 159 -20.33 -10.53 4.93
CA TYR A 159 -19.97 -10.95 6.29
C TYR A 159 -21.12 -10.75 7.29
N LEU A 160 -21.95 -9.73 7.12
CA LEU A 160 -23.17 -9.55 7.92
C LEU A 160 -24.16 -10.69 7.71
N LEU A 161 -24.41 -11.06 6.45
CA LEU A 161 -25.30 -12.19 6.13
C LEU A 161 -24.73 -13.50 6.66
N LEU A 162 -23.43 -13.75 6.45
CA LEU A 162 -22.75 -14.94 6.98
C LEU A 162 -22.84 -15.00 8.51
N SER A 163 -22.60 -13.88 9.19
CA SER A 163 -22.69 -13.77 10.65
C SER A 163 -24.12 -14.01 11.14
N ALA A 164 -25.13 -13.48 10.46
CA ALA A 164 -26.53 -13.70 10.82
C ALA A 164 -26.95 -15.17 10.67
N ILE A 165 -26.59 -15.80 9.55
CA ILE A 165 -26.85 -17.23 9.31
C ILE A 165 -26.15 -18.08 10.37
N TRP A 166 -24.86 -17.80 10.61
CA TRP A 166 -24.08 -18.52 11.63
C TRP A 166 -24.65 -18.33 13.03
N PHE A 167 -25.01 -17.11 13.41
CA PHE A 167 -25.58 -16.80 14.72
C PHE A 167 -26.93 -17.48 14.94
N SER A 168 -27.79 -17.53 13.91
CA SER A 168 -29.05 -18.29 13.97
C SER A 168 -28.80 -19.78 14.22
N GLN A 169 -27.85 -20.38 13.52
CA GLN A 169 -27.48 -21.79 13.71
C GLN A 169 -26.83 -22.02 15.07
N TYR A 170 -25.97 -21.10 15.50
CA TYR A 170 -25.37 -21.09 16.82
C TYR A 170 -26.49 -21.17 17.85
N VAL A 171 -27.38 -20.18 17.95
CA VAL A 171 -28.53 -20.12 18.89
C VAL A 171 -29.38 -21.39 18.89
N ARG A 172 -29.67 -21.95 17.71
CA ARG A 172 -30.47 -23.17 17.59
C ARG A 172 -29.84 -24.39 18.28
N PHE A 173 -28.51 -24.48 18.29
CA PHE A 173 -27.76 -25.61 18.85
C PHE A 173 -26.97 -25.22 20.11
N TRP A 174 -27.43 -24.22 20.89
CA TRP A 174 -26.70 -23.74 22.09
C TRP A 174 -26.39 -24.79 23.14
N LYS A 175 -27.14 -25.89 23.19
CA LYS A 175 -26.98 -26.92 24.22
C LYS A 175 -25.77 -27.83 23.99
N ASP A 176 -25.28 -27.93 22.75
CA ASP A 176 -24.23 -28.88 22.35
C ASP A 176 -22.97 -28.17 21.80
N ILE A 177 -22.66 -26.97 22.31
CA ILE A 177 -21.58 -26.15 21.74
C ILE A 177 -20.20 -26.65 22.17
N LEU A 178 -19.38 -27.04 21.19
CA LEU A 178 -17.96 -27.33 21.33
C LEU A 178 -17.13 -26.03 21.35
N LEU A 179 -15.96 -26.04 22.03
CA LEU A 179 -15.02 -24.90 22.05
C LEU A 179 -14.65 -24.42 20.63
N LEU A 180 -14.57 -25.35 19.67
CA LEU A 180 -14.31 -25.06 18.27
C LEU A 180 -15.29 -24.03 17.68
N GLN A 181 -16.58 -24.17 18.00
CA GLN A 181 -17.62 -23.28 17.47
C GLN A 181 -17.48 -21.85 18.02
N HIS A 182 -17.01 -21.69 19.26
CA HIS A 182 -16.72 -20.36 19.83
C HIS A 182 -15.59 -19.66 19.06
N CYS A 183 -14.54 -20.40 18.71
CA CYS A 183 -13.44 -19.85 17.91
C CYS A 183 -13.91 -19.47 16.49
N ILE A 184 -14.77 -20.28 15.85
CA ILE A 184 -15.34 -19.94 14.54
C ILE A 184 -16.19 -18.67 14.63
N THR A 185 -17.06 -18.56 15.64
CA THR A 185 -17.85 -17.35 15.90
C THR A 185 -16.95 -16.12 16.08
N ALA A 186 -15.85 -16.26 16.83
CA ALA A 186 -14.87 -15.18 17.02
C ALA A 186 -14.21 -14.75 15.70
N VAL A 187 -13.81 -15.70 14.84
CA VAL A 187 -13.22 -15.38 13.52
C VAL A 187 -14.22 -14.71 12.58
N ILE A 188 -15.48 -15.14 12.56
CA ILE A 188 -16.53 -14.48 11.77
C ILE A 188 -16.77 -13.05 12.28
N GLY A 189 -16.86 -12.86 13.60
CA GLY A 189 -17.01 -11.55 14.22
C GLY A 189 -15.84 -10.61 13.93
N LEU A 190 -14.61 -11.11 14.04
CA LEU A 190 -13.40 -10.37 13.67
C LEU A 190 -13.36 -10.03 12.17
N GLY A 191 -13.84 -10.93 11.30
CA GLY A 191 -13.98 -10.66 9.86
C GLY A 191 -14.93 -9.51 9.57
N LEU A 192 -16.11 -9.51 10.19
CA LEU A 192 -17.05 -8.41 10.08
C LEU A 192 -16.44 -7.10 10.59
N PHE A 193 -15.80 -7.13 11.77
CA PHE A 193 -15.18 -5.96 12.37
C PHE A 193 -14.05 -5.40 11.50
N GLU A 194 -13.21 -6.25 10.91
CA GLU A 194 -12.17 -5.83 9.96
C GLU A 194 -12.76 -5.11 8.74
N MET A 195 -13.85 -5.64 8.15
CA MET A 195 -14.49 -4.99 6.99
C MET A 195 -15.05 -3.61 7.34
N ILE A 196 -15.60 -3.44 8.55
CA ILE A 196 -16.08 -2.16 9.06
C ILE A 196 -14.92 -1.17 9.23
N LEU A 197 -13.82 -1.62 9.83
CA LEU A 197 -12.63 -0.79 10.03
C LEU A 197 -12.03 -0.35 8.70
N TRP A 198 -11.90 -1.24 7.72
CA TRP A 198 -11.46 -0.88 6.37
C TRP A 198 -12.36 0.16 5.73
N TYR A 199 -13.69 0.00 5.81
CA TYR A 199 -14.62 0.99 5.31
C TYR A 199 -14.42 2.36 5.98
N PHE A 200 -14.25 2.38 7.30
CA PHE A 200 -14.02 3.62 8.05
C PHE A 200 -12.69 4.29 7.68
N ASP A 201 -11.61 3.51 7.55
CA ASP A 201 -10.29 4.00 7.10
C ASP A 201 -10.39 4.65 5.71
N TYR A 202 -10.98 3.95 4.73
CA TYR A 202 -11.18 4.50 3.39
C TYR A 202 -12.13 5.70 3.36
N SER A 203 -13.14 5.74 4.23
CA SER A 203 -14.06 6.87 4.30
C SER A 203 -13.41 8.13 4.89
N ASN A 204 -12.62 7.96 5.96
CA ASN A 204 -11.83 9.04 6.56
C ASN A 204 -10.76 9.53 5.59
N PHE A 205 -10.06 8.61 4.92
CA PHE A 205 -9.06 8.96 3.91
C PHE A 205 -9.70 9.71 2.74
N ASN A 206 -10.92 9.33 2.32
CA ASN A 206 -11.62 10.05 1.26
C ASN A 206 -12.01 11.49 1.63
N SER A 207 -12.22 11.75 2.93
CA SER A 207 -12.72 13.03 3.43
C SER A 207 -11.58 13.98 3.79
N THR A 208 -10.53 13.47 4.41
CA THR A 208 -9.37 14.25 4.87
C THR A 208 -8.24 14.33 3.84
N GLY A 209 -8.17 13.35 2.92
CA GLY A 209 -7.09 13.23 1.94
C GLY A 209 -5.74 12.84 2.52
N MET A 210 -5.70 12.46 3.80
CA MET A 210 -4.52 11.94 4.48
C MET A 210 -4.84 10.58 5.08
N ARG A 211 -3.91 9.63 5.05
CA ARG A 211 -4.08 8.34 5.71
C ARG A 211 -3.80 8.50 7.20
N PRO A 212 -4.80 8.36 8.09
CA PRO A 212 -4.59 8.44 9.52
C PRO A 212 -3.80 7.23 10.00
N VAL A 213 -2.51 7.42 10.30
CA VAL A 213 -1.59 6.34 10.70
C VAL A 213 -2.19 5.46 11.80
N VAL A 214 -2.74 6.07 12.85
CA VAL A 214 -3.30 5.35 14.00
C VAL A 214 -4.44 4.42 13.57
N ILE A 215 -5.42 4.91 12.82
CA ILE A 215 -6.58 4.11 12.39
C ILE A 215 -6.11 2.98 11.48
N THR A 216 -5.25 3.28 10.51
CA THR A 216 -4.70 2.27 9.60
C THR A 216 -3.93 1.19 10.36
N THR A 217 -3.15 1.54 11.39
CA THR A 217 -2.48 0.56 12.26
C THR A 217 -3.48 -0.36 12.96
N TRP A 218 -4.56 0.17 13.55
CA TRP A 218 -5.60 -0.67 14.18
C TRP A 218 -6.28 -1.61 13.18
N VAL A 219 -6.61 -1.11 11.99
CA VAL A 219 -7.24 -1.92 10.92
C VAL A 219 -6.33 -3.09 10.55
N VAL A 220 -5.04 -2.81 10.38
CA VAL A 220 -4.00 -3.79 10.06
C VAL A 220 -3.84 -4.82 11.18
N THR A 221 -3.71 -4.39 12.44
CA THR A 221 -3.56 -5.29 13.59
C THR A 221 -4.74 -6.24 13.72
N VAL A 222 -5.99 -5.76 13.56
CA VAL A 222 -7.19 -6.61 13.57
C VAL A 222 -7.16 -7.63 12.42
N GLY A 223 -6.74 -7.21 11.22
CA GLY A 223 -6.55 -8.11 10.08
C GLY A 223 -5.52 -9.20 10.37
N ALA A 224 -4.37 -8.86 10.94
CA ALA A 224 -3.32 -9.80 11.33
C ALA A 224 -3.79 -10.79 12.41
N ILE A 225 -4.56 -10.33 13.41
CA ILE A 225 -5.18 -11.18 14.43
C ILE A 225 -6.12 -12.18 13.76
N ARG A 226 -7.02 -11.73 12.86
CA ARG A 226 -7.95 -12.62 12.16
C ARG A 226 -7.22 -13.66 11.31
N LYS A 227 -6.21 -13.24 10.53
CA LYS A 227 -5.39 -14.16 9.70
C LYS A 227 -4.77 -15.25 10.58
N THR A 228 -4.17 -14.85 11.71
CA THR A 228 -3.53 -15.76 12.66
C THR A 228 -4.53 -16.73 13.27
N LEU A 229 -5.63 -16.23 13.84
CA LEU A 229 -6.67 -17.07 14.45
C LEU A 229 -7.29 -18.04 13.46
N SER A 230 -7.52 -17.61 12.21
CA SER A 230 -8.07 -18.48 11.15
C SER A 230 -7.12 -19.66 10.86
N ARG A 231 -5.82 -19.39 10.76
CA ARG A 231 -4.82 -20.43 10.48
C ARG A 231 -4.62 -21.37 11.65
N LEU A 232 -4.59 -20.85 12.88
CA LEU A 232 -4.53 -21.64 14.10
C LEU A 232 -5.77 -22.53 14.25
N LEU A 233 -6.96 -22.04 13.88
CA LEU A 233 -8.17 -22.84 13.85
C LEU A 233 -8.08 -23.98 12.85
N ILE A 234 -7.69 -23.70 11.60
CA ILE A 234 -7.53 -24.74 10.57
C ILE A 234 -6.52 -25.79 11.04
N LEU A 235 -5.37 -25.37 11.56
CA LEU A 235 -4.36 -26.28 12.10
C LEU A 235 -4.90 -27.14 13.24
N SER A 236 -5.65 -26.55 14.17
CA SER A 236 -6.26 -27.27 15.30
C SER A 236 -7.28 -28.31 14.82
N VAL A 237 -8.13 -27.95 13.85
CA VAL A 237 -9.08 -28.89 13.21
C VAL A 237 -8.34 -30.03 12.51
N SER A 238 -7.29 -29.74 11.75
CA SER A 238 -6.50 -30.75 11.03
C SER A 238 -5.71 -31.68 11.93
N MET A 239 -5.43 -31.28 13.18
CA MET A 239 -4.86 -32.15 14.22
C MET A 239 -5.93 -33.02 14.92
N GLY A 240 -7.21 -32.91 14.55
CA GLY A 240 -8.31 -33.66 15.15
C GLY A 240 -8.83 -33.09 16.47
N TYR A 241 -8.55 -31.83 16.77
CA TYR A 241 -9.07 -31.17 17.98
C TYR A 241 -10.60 -31.09 17.96
N GLY A 242 -11.23 -31.53 19.05
CA GLY A 242 -12.69 -31.55 19.20
C GLY A 242 -13.37 -32.84 18.72
N VAL A 243 -12.71 -33.67 17.89
CA VAL A 243 -13.27 -34.96 17.41
C VAL A 243 -12.53 -36.16 18.01
N VAL A 244 -11.18 -36.14 18.01
CA VAL A 244 -10.35 -37.31 18.37
C VAL A 244 -9.63 -37.14 19.71
N ARG A 245 -9.32 -35.89 20.13
CA ARG A 245 -8.69 -35.61 21.44
C ARG A 245 -9.29 -34.35 22.09
N PRO A 246 -9.76 -34.42 23.36
CA PRO A 246 -10.36 -33.28 24.05
C PRO A 246 -9.32 -32.24 24.55
N THR A 247 -8.04 -32.60 24.64
CA THR A 247 -6.97 -31.70 25.07
C THR A 247 -5.70 -31.87 24.23
N LEU A 248 -5.28 -30.80 23.54
CA LEU A 248 -3.90 -30.69 23.06
C LEU A 248 -3.01 -30.37 24.26
N GLY A 249 -2.28 -31.37 24.78
CA GLY A 249 -1.24 -31.20 25.82
C GLY A 249 -0.06 -30.33 25.34
N GLY A 250 1.19 -30.71 25.56
CA GLY A 250 2.38 -29.89 25.18
C GLY A 250 2.49 -29.45 23.70
N LEU A 251 1.65 -29.99 22.80
CA LEU A 251 1.53 -29.55 21.41
C LEU A 251 0.87 -28.16 21.26
N THR A 252 -0.01 -27.74 22.18
CA THR A 252 -0.62 -26.39 22.16
C THR A 252 0.41 -25.29 22.34
N SER A 253 1.41 -25.49 23.21
CA SER A 253 2.48 -24.49 23.41
C SER A 253 3.30 -24.27 22.14
N LYS A 254 3.62 -25.32 21.38
CA LYS A 254 4.33 -25.20 20.10
C LYS A 254 3.51 -24.49 19.04
N VAL A 255 2.22 -24.81 18.96
CA VAL A 255 1.28 -24.17 18.03
C VAL A 255 1.05 -22.69 18.39
N LEU A 256 0.96 -22.37 19.68
CA LEU A 256 0.82 -21.01 20.18
C LEU A 256 2.08 -20.17 19.89
N LEU A 257 3.27 -20.74 20.13
CA LEU A 257 4.53 -20.09 19.81
C LEU A 257 4.63 -19.77 18.31
N LEU A 258 4.29 -20.76 17.46
CA LEU A 258 4.28 -20.59 16.00
C LEU A 258 3.26 -19.52 15.57
N GLY A 259 2.06 -19.53 16.17
CA GLY A 259 1.04 -18.52 15.95
C GLY A 259 1.49 -17.11 16.35
N ALA A 260 2.17 -16.96 17.49
CA ALA A 260 2.72 -15.69 17.93
C ALA A 260 3.82 -15.18 16.98
N THR A 261 4.73 -16.04 16.54
CA THR A 261 5.76 -15.66 15.57
C THR A 261 5.16 -15.25 14.23
N TYR A 262 4.11 -15.95 13.78
CA TYR A 262 3.39 -15.63 12.55
C TYR A 262 2.65 -14.29 12.68
N PHE A 263 1.97 -14.07 13.80
CA PHE A 263 1.25 -12.82 14.06
C PHE A 263 2.19 -11.60 13.99
N LEU A 264 3.34 -11.68 14.67
CA LEU A 264 4.33 -10.60 14.66
C LEU A 264 4.89 -10.35 13.25
N ALA A 265 5.14 -11.41 12.47
CA ALA A 265 5.63 -11.28 11.10
C ALA A 265 4.58 -10.63 10.18
N SER A 266 3.33 -11.09 10.24
CA SER A 266 2.22 -10.55 9.44
C SER A 266 1.90 -9.11 9.82
N GLU A 267 1.90 -8.76 11.11
CA GLU A 267 1.66 -7.39 11.57
C GLU A 267 2.75 -6.44 11.08
N LEU A 268 4.02 -6.82 11.19
CA LEU A 268 5.14 -6.01 10.72
C LEU A 268 5.09 -5.76 9.20
N LEU A 269 4.74 -6.80 8.44
CA LEU A 269 4.57 -6.72 6.99
C LEU A 269 3.42 -5.78 6.62
N ASP A 270 2.23 -6.00 7.20
CA ASP A 270 1.04 -5.21 6.90
C ASP A 270 1.25 -3.73 7.31
N ILE A 271 1.87 -3.44 8.46
CA ILE A 271 2.20 -2.05 8.86
C ILE A 271 3.14 -1.41 7.85
N THR A 272 4.19 -2.13 7.43
CA THR A 272 5.15 -1.62 6.45
C THR A 272 4.49 -1.37 5.10
N GLU A 273 3.54 -2.20 4.69
CA GLU A 273 2.83 -2.04 3.42
C GLU A 273 1.87 -0.84 3.44
N TYR A 274 1.06 -0.70 4.50
CA TYR A 274 -0.01 0.29 4.56
C TYR A 274 0.41 1.65 5.12
N VAL A 275 1.42 1.70 6.01
CA VAL A 275 1.97 2.93 6.61
C VAL A 275 3.29 3.32 5.94
N GLY A 276 4.12 2.32 5.59
CA GLY A 276 5.46 2.54 5.04
C GLY A 276 5.49 3.09 3.61
N THR A 277 4.36 3.20 2.91
CA THR A 277 4.33 3.90 1.60
C THR A 277 4.64 5.40 1.70
N ILE A 278 4.68 5.96 2.92
CA ILE A 278 4.95 7.39 3.18
C ILE A 278 6.45 7.67 3.41
N ASN A 279 7.21 6.66 3.83
CA ASN A 279 8.65 6.80 4.06
C ASN A 279 9.41 6.08 2.93
N ASP A 280 10.58 6.58 2.54
CA ASP A 280 11.51 5.96 1.57
C ASP A 280 12.07 4.61 2.07
N ILE A 281 11.22 3.71 2.53
CA ILE A 281 11.56 2.34 2.86
C ILE A 281 11.77 1.64 1.53
N SER A 282 13.05 1.51 1.16
CA SER A 282 13.54 0.83 -0.03
C SER A 282 12.68 -0.40 -0.35
N GLY A 283 12.27 -0.55 -1.61
CA GLY A 283 11.59 -1.76 -2.08
C GLY A 283 12.33 -3.07 -1.73
N ARG A 284 13.64 -3.00 -1.45
CA ARG A 284 14.43 -4.11 -0.89
C ARG A 284 13.97 -4.52 0.52
N ALA A 285 13.71 -3.58 1.42
CA ALA A 285 13.24 -3.87 2.77
C ALA A 285 11.86 -4.54 2.76
N ARG A 286 10.98 -4.13 1.82
CA ARG A 286 9.69 -4.81 1.59
C ARG A 286 9.89 -6.26 1.16
N LEU A 287 10.82 -6.54 0.23
CA LEU A 287 11.14 -7.91 -0.17
C LEU A 287 11.66 -8.76 1.01
N PHE A 288 12.47 -8.18 1.88
CA PHE A 288 12.96 -8.86 3.09
C PHE A 288 11.86 -9.19 4.11
N LEU A 289 10.75 -8.46 4.14
CA LEU A 289 9.60 -8.78 5.00
C LEU A 289 8.65 -9.79 4.37
N VAL A 290 8.41 -9.68 3.06
CA VAL A 290 7.48 -10.56 2.32
C VAL A 290 8.00 -12.00 2.20
N LEU A 291 9.32 -12.17 2.02
CA LEU A 291 9.90 -13.51 1.84
C LEU A 291 9.69 -14.41 3.07
N PRO A 292 10.09 -14.02 4.30
CA PRO A 292 9.87 -14.85 5.49
C PRO A 292 8.40 -15.17 5.75
N ASP A 293 7.50 -14.22 5.56
CA ASP A 293 6.06 -14.43 5.72
C ASP A 293 5.55 -15.51 4.75
N ALA A 294 5.92 -15.43 3.48
CA ALA A 294 5.56 -16.44 2.48
C ALA A 294 6.13 -17.84 2.80
N PHE A 295 7.34 -17.92 3.36
CA PHE A 295 7.90 -19.20 3.81
C PHE A 295 7.13 -19.79 5.00
N LEU A 296 6.73 -18.95 5.97
CA LEU A 296 5.90 -19.38 7.10
C LEU A 296 4.52 -19.86 6.62
N ASP A 297 3.93 -19.18 5.64
CA ASP A 297 2.67 -19.58 5.00
C ASP A 297 2.78 -20.97 4.37
N ALA A 298 3.79 -21.19 3.54
CA ALA A 298 4.03 -22.47 2.88
C ALA A 298 4.25 -23.59 3.89
N PHE A 299 5.05 -23.33 4.94
CA PHE A 299 5.30 -24.29 6.00
C PHE A 299 4.02 -24.66 6.77
N LEU A 300 3.19 -23.67 7.14
CA LEU A 300 1.91 -23.90 7.81
C LEU A 300 0.97 -24.75 6.95
N ILE A 301 0.87 -24.45 5.65
CA ILE A 301 0.01 -25.21 4.73
C ILE A 301 0.47 -26.66 4.61
N LEU A 302 1.78 -26.91 4.47
CA LEU A 302 2.34 -28.26 4.41
C LEU A 302 2.08 -29.03 5.72
N TRP A 303 2.19 -28.37 6.87
CA TRP A 303 1.90 -28.98 8.16
C TRP A 303 0.42 -29.37 8.26
N ILE A 304 -0.50 -28.47 7.90
CA ILE A 304 -1.94 -28.70 7.87
C ILE A 304 -2.26 -29.94 7.03
N PHE A 305 -1.73 -29.99 5.80
CA PHE A 305 -1.97 -31.11 4.89
C PHE A 305 -1.44 -32.43 5.47
N THR A 306 -0.21 -32.44 5.98
CA THR A 306 0.39 -33.63 6.59
C THR A 306 -0.39 -34.11 7.81
N SER A 307 -0.89 -33.20 8.64
CA SER A 307 -1.70 -33.53 9.83
C SER A 307 -3.07 -34.08 9.44
N LEU A 308 -3.68 -33.48 8.42
CA LEU A 308 -4.95 -33.95 7.87
C LEU A 308 -4.82 -35.37 7.30
N SER A 309 -3.78 -35.65 6.50
CA SER A 309 -3.54 -36.98 5.94
C SER A 309 -3.38 -38.05 7.02
N LYS A 310 -2.59 -37.78 8.07
CA LYS A 310 -2.43 -38.69 9.21
C LYS A 310 -3.76 -38.95 9.93
N THR A 311 -4.57 -37.91 10.11
CA THR A 311 -5.87 -38.02 10.78
C THR A 311 -6.85 -38.83 9.92
N LEU A 312 -6.86 -38.63 8.60
CA LEU A 312 -7.66 -39.41 7.66
C LEU A 312 -7.27 -40.89 7.65
N GLU A 313 -5.98 -41.21 7.62
CA GLU A 313 -5.49 -42.59 7.70
C GLU A 313 -5.92 -43.27 9.01
N GLN A 314 -5.78 -42.57 10.15
CA GLN A 314 -6.23 -43.08 11.44
C GLN A 314 -7.75 -43.35 11.47
N LEU A 315 -8.56 -42.43 10.91
CA LEU A 315 -10.00 -42.61 10.80
C LEU A 315 -10.37 -43.78 9.88
N GLN A 316 -9.69 -43.94 8.74
CA GLN A 316 -9.92 -45.06 7.82
C GLN A 316 -9.63 -46.41 8.50
N VAL A 317 -8.51 -46.52 9.24
CA VAL A 317 -8.19 -47.72 10.01
C VAL A 317 -9.22 -47.98 11.10
N PHE A 318 -9.70 -46.95 11.78
CA PHE A 318 -10.70 -47.08 12.85
C PHE A 318 -12.08 -47.52 12.31
N VAL A 319 -12.49 -46.99 11.16
CA VAL A 319 -13.72 -47.40 10.46
C VAL A 319 -13.61 -48.85 9.99
N PHE A 320 -12.48 -49.24 9.40
CA PHE A 320 -12.24 -50.61 8.97
C PHE A 320 -12.22 -51.60 10.14
N SER A 321 -11.57 -51.22 11.26
CA SER A 321 -11.52 -52.04 12.46
C SER A 321 -12.89 -52.15 13.15
N SER A 322 -13.71 -51.09 13.16
CA SER A 322 -15.07 -51.17 13.67
C SER A 322 -15.96 -52.05 12.80
N PHE A 323 -15.77 -52.03 11.47
CA PHE A 323 -16.50 -52.89 10.55
C PHE A 323 -16.13 -54.38 10.72
N PHE A 324 -14.85 -54.68 11.01
CA PHE A 324 -14.40 -56.05 11.28
C PHE A 324 -14.83 -56.58 12.65
N PHE A 325 -15.06 -55.72 13.65
CA PHE A 325 -15.54 -56.11 14.97
C PHE A 325 -17.08 -56.29 15.04
N MET A 326 -17.79 -55.84 13.99
CA MET A 326 -19.25 -55.92 13.89
C MET A 326 -19.71 -57.11 13.02
N LEU A 327 -18.77 -57.92 12.51
CA LEU A 327 -18.96 -59.10 11.67
C LEU A 327 -18.50 -60.34 12.45
#